data_AF-A0A484AVM4-F1
#
_entry.id   AF-A0A484AVM4-F1
#
_cell.length_a   1.000
_cell.length_b   1.000
_cell.length_c   1.000
_cell.angle_alpha   90.00
_cell.angle_beta   90.00
_cell.angle_gamma   90.00
#
_symmetry.space_group_name_H-M   'P 1'
#
loop_
_entity.id
_entity.type
_entity.pdbx_description
1 polymer ?
#
loop_
_entity_poly.entity_id
_entity_poly.type
_entity_poly.pdbx_seq_one_letter_code
_entity_poly.pdbx_strand_id
1 'polypeptide(L)'
;MFDLGEDEERFYNFLTPLTNQFESLGNVLMDTKCFPNEEVKKAIIGLARDLRGLALPLNARIQYTMLFEWLDLLEYPKLASAYYNLLNCLSQDHVTYLTALEPRAFVYILESLNKGLAALDSAIYISCCTILDSIVSYIFKQLQLKTSTFPNKKLRSLSQENTQFLKVVELNSELLQNMMSSLLNNVLAEDCRNQWSMSRPLLVLILLYEDFYRSLKESIIRGQPIDKQPMMAQWFEDLMLGIERNVSSKNKEK
;
A
#
# COMPACT_ATOMS: atom_id res chain seq x y z
N MET A 1 -15.55 0.21 22.17
CA MET A 1 -16.31 0.77 21.04
C MET A 1 -16.66 2.19 21.45
N PHE A 2 -15.99 3.19 20.90
CA PHE A 2 -16.25 4.60 21.23
C PHE A 2 -17.23 5.14 20.20
N ASP A 3 -18.44 5.44 20.67
CA ASP A 3 -19.50 6.10 19.91
C ASP A 3 -19.19 7.61 19.91
N LEU A 4 -18.67 8.09 18.78
CA LEU A 4 -18.55 9.51 18.49
C LEU A 4 -19.76 9.84 17.63
N GLY A 5 -20.79 10.43 18.24
CA GLY A 5 -22.02 10.85 17.58
C GLY A 5 -21.77 11.88 16.48
N GLU A 6 -21.28 11.41 15.34
CA GLU A 6 -21.24 12.13 14.08
C GLU A 6 -22.44 11.66 13.26
N ASP A 7 -23.35 12.60 13.02
CA ASP A 7 -24.65 12.42 12.39
C ASP A 7 -24.46 11.97 10.94
N GLU A 8 -24.24 10.66 10.73
CA GLU A 8 -23.96 10.04 9.43
C GLU A 8 -24.97 10.52 8.38
N GLU A 9 -26.25 10.60 8.74
CA GLU A 9 -27.34 11.05 7.86
C GLU A 9 -27.10 12.47 7.32
N ARG A 10 -26.52 13.35 8.12
CA ARG A 10 -26.18 14.72 7.70
C ARG A 10 -25.01 14.75 6.71
N PHE A 11 -24.05 13.85 6.86
CA PHE A 11 -22.94 13.68 5.93
C PHE A 11 -23.42 13.10 4.59
N TYR A 12 -24.26 12.06 4.63
CA TYR A 12 -24.89 11.50 3.43
C TYR A 12 -25.69 12.56 2.66
N ASN A 13 -26.54 13.31 3.37
CA ASN A 13 -27.33 14.39 2.77
C ASN A 13 -26.46 15.51 2.17
N PHE A 14 -25.31 15.79 2.78
CA PHE A 14 -24.34 16.75 2.25
C PHE A 14 -23.67 16.27 0.95
N LEU A 15 -23.41 14.96 0.82
CA LEU A 15 -22.78 14.37 -0.36
C LEU A 15 -23.77 14.03 -1.50
N THR A 16 -25.07 13.91 -1.22
CA THR A 16 -26.12 13.63 -2.24
C THR A 16 -25.99 14.44 -3.54
N PRO A 17 -25.76 15.77 -3.51
CA PRO A 17 -25.62 16.55 -4.74
C PRO A 17 -24.39 16.15 -5.58
N LEU A 18 -23.31 15.74 -4.92
CA LEU A 18 -22.08 15.27 -5.57
C LEU A 18 -22.31 13.90 -6.20
N THR A 19 -22.97 12.98 -5.48
CA THR A 19 -23.33 11.65 -6.00
C THR A 19 -24.19 11.75 -7.26
N ASN A 20 -25.20 12.62 -7.24
CA ASN A 20 -26.06 12.86 -8.41
C ASN A 20 -25.28 13.43 -9.60
N GLN A 21 -24.25 14.26 -9.35
CA GLN A 21 -23.37 14.76 -10.42
C GLN A 21 -22.49 13.65 -11.01
N PHE A 22 -21.95 12.75 -10.19
CA PHE A 22 -21.18 11.59 -10.65
C PHE A 22 -22.03 10.65 -11.51
N GLU A 23 -23.25 10.33 -11.10
CA GLU A 23 -24.17 9.47 -11.86
C GLU A 23 -24.56 10.10 -13.20
N SER A 24 -24.86 11.40 -13.20
CA SER A 24 -25.17 12.16 -14.41
C SER A 24 -23.98 12.17 -15.38
N LEU A 25 -22.76 12.41 -14.89
CA LEU A 25 -21.55 12.36 -15.70
C LEU A 25 -21.25 10.96 -16.23
N GLY A 26 -21.49 9.93 -15.41
CA GLY A 26 -21.29 8.52 -15.77
C GLY A 26 -22.14 8.14 -16.98
N ASN A 27 -23.42 8.50 -16.98
CA ASN A 27 -24.33 8.25 -18.09
C ASN A 27 -23.90 8.97 -19.38
N VAL A 28 -23.39 10.21 -19.27
CA VAL A 28 -22.94 11.01 -20.42
C VAL A 28 -21.59 10.55 -20.98
N LEU A 29 -20.69 10.04 -20.13
CA LEU A 29 -19.39 9.49 -20.52
C LEU A 29 -19.52 8.12 -21.22
N MET A 30 -20.56 7.36 -20.92
CA MET A 30 -20.84 6.06 -21.55
C MET A 30 -21.35 6.19 -23.00
N ASP A 31 -21.92 7.34 -23.35
CA ASP A 31 -22.33 7.63 -24.73
C ASP A 31 -21.14 8.21 -25.54
N THR A 32 -20.37 7.31 -26.14
CA THR A 32 -19.12 7.60 -26.88
C THR A 32 -19.27 8.53 -28.09
N LYS A 33 -20.50 8.93 -28.45
CA LYS A 33 -20.77 9.87 -29.54
C LYS A 33 -20.74 11.35 -29.14
N CYS A 34 -20.62 11.66 -27.84
CA CYS A 34 -20.74 13.01 -27.30
C CYS A 34 -19.42 13.73 -26.93
N PHE A 35 -18.28 13.29 -27.46
CA PHE A 35 -17.03 14.08 -27.39
C PHE A 35 -16.75 14.76 -28.74
N PRO A 36 -16.61 16.10 -28.79
CA PRO A 36 -16.36 17.05 -27.70
C PRO A 36 -17.58 17.95 -27.37
N ASN A 37 -18.25 17.71 -26.25
CA ASN A 37 -19.24 18.63 -25.69
C ASN A 37 -18.58 19.52 -24.62
N GLU A 38 -18.54 20.85 -24.86
CA GLU A 38 -17.99 21.84 -23.92
C GLU A 38 -18.72 21.86 -22.58
N GLU A 39 -19.97 21.38 -22.52
CA GLU A 39 -20.72 21.22 -21.27
C GLU A 39 -20.17 20.09 -20.39
N VAL A 40 -19.78 18.96 -20.99
CA VAL A 40 -19.16 17.82 -20.29
C VAL A 40 -17.81 18.21 -19.73
N LYS A 41 -17.02 18.95 -20.53
CA LYS A 41 -15.73 19.49 -20.09
C LYS A 41 -15.88 20.45 -18.90
N LYS A 42 -16.87 21.34 -18.93
CA LYS A 42 -17.18 22.23 -17.81
C LYS A 42 -17.66 21.46 -16.58
N ALA A 43 -18.44 20.39 -16.75
CA ALA A 43 -18.89 19.54 -15.66
C ALA A 43 -17.74 18.75 -15.01
N ILE A 44 -16.80 18.21 -15.81
CA ILE A 44 -15.57 17.58 -15.31
C ILE A 44 -14.71 18.59 -14.54
N ILE A 45 -14.55 19.81 -15.08
CA ILE A 45 -13.79 20.87 -14.42
C ILE A 45 -14.48 21.32 -13.13
N GLY A 46 -15.82 21.41 -13.11
CA GLY A 46 -16.62 21.71 -11.93
C GLY A 46 -16.40 20.67 -10.84
N LEU A 47 -16.55 19.39 -11.19
CA LEU A 47 -16.32 18.28 -10.28
C LEU A 47 -14.89 18.25 -9.74
N ALA A 48 -13.88 18.50 -10.57
CA ALA A 48 -12.49 18.59 -10.13
C ALA A 48 -12.25 19.79 -9.18
N ARG A 49 -12.96 20.90 -9.38
CA ARG A 49 -12.91 22.07 -8.49
C ARG A 49 -13.66 21.83 -7.18
N ASP A 50 -14.77 21.10 -7.22
CA ASP A 50 -15.55 20.73 -6.04
C ASP A 50 -14.79 19.70 -5.20
N LEU A 51 -14.16 18.71 -5.81
CA LEU A 51 -13.24 17.79 -5.13
C LEU A 51 -12.06 18.54 -4.50
N ARG A 52 -11.50 19.53 -5.21
CA ARG A 52 -10.44 20.39 -4.66
C ARG A 52 -10.95 21.29 -3.53
N GLY A 53 -12.19 21.78 -3.63
CA GLY A 53 -12.85 22.63 -2.65
C GLY A 53 -13.22 21.88 -1.39
N LEU A 54 -13.67 20.62 -1.53
CA LEU A 54 -13.80 19.66 -0.46
C LEU A 54 -12.42 19.34 0.12
N ALA A 55 -11.37 19.27 -0.70
CA ALA A 55 -10.00 19.04 -0.26
C ALA A 55 -9.32 20.18 0.51
N LEU A 56 -9.85 21.41 0.46
CA LEU A 56 -9.29 22.52 1.25
C LEU A 56 -9.62 22.42 2.75
N PRO A 57 -10.87 22.09 3.17
CA PRO A 57 -11.20 21.74 4.55
C PRO A 57 -10.63 20.39 5.05
N LEU A 58 -10.14 19.52 4.15
CA LEU A 58 -9.53 18.20 4.47
C LEU A 58 -8.21 18.26 5.27
N ASN A 59 -7.92 19.39 5.94
CA ASN A 59 -6.90 19.45 6.99
C ASN A 59 -7.42 18.89 8.34
N ALA A 60 -8.69 18.46 8.41
CA ALA A 60 -9.26 17.73 9.55
C ALA A 60 -9.14 16.20 9.33
N ARG A 61 -8.10 15.62 9.95
CA ARG A 61 -7.58 14.24 9.85
C ARG A 61 -8.59 13.06 9.81
N ILE A 62 -9.79 13.19 10.37
CA ILE A 62 -10.74 12.08 10.57
C ILE A 62 -11.67 11.86 9.37
N GLN A 63 -12.14 12.95 8.74
CA GLN A 63 -13.11 12.93 7.64
C GLN A 63 -12.54 12.29 6.36
N TYR A 64 -11.20 12.28 6.24
CA TYR A 64 -10.47 11.63 5.15
C TYR A 64 -10.58 10.10 5.21
N THR A 65 -10.58 9.52 6.41
CA THR A 65 -10.66 8.06 6.58
C THR A 65 -12.08 7.58 6.30
N MET A 66 -13.09 8.32 6.80
CA MET A 66 -14.50 7.98 6.59
C MET A 66 -14.94 8.15 5.14
N LEU A 67 -14.47 9.17 4.41
CA LEU A 67 -14.77 9.34 2.98
C LEU A 67 -14.21 8.18 2.14
N PHE A 68 -13.02 7.67 2.49
CA PHE A 68 -12.32 6.60 1.75
C PHE A 68 -12.78 5.20 2.14
N GLU A 69 -13.21 4.98 3.38
CA GLU A 69 -13.92 3.77 3.82
C GLU A 69 -15.33 3.70 3.22
N TRP A 70 -16.01 4.85 3.05
CA TRP A 70 -17.39 4.91 2.57
C TRP A 70 -17.57 4.69 1.06
N LEU A 71 -16.66 5.20 0.24
CA LEU A 71 -16.85 5.22 -1.23
C LEU A 71 -16.43 3.94 -1.96
N ASP A 72 -15.88 2.95 -1.25
CA ASP A 72 -15.16 1.80 -1.82
C ASP A 72 -14.39 2.20 -3.10
N LEU A 73 -13.58 3.28 -2.98
CA LEU A 73 -12.96 3.99 -4.11
C LEU A 73 -12.22 3.07 -5.09
N LEU A 74 -11.80 1.91 -4.60
CA LEU A 74 -11.06 0.89 -5.32
C LEU A 74 -11.95 0.03 -6.25
N GLU A 75 -13.27 0.05 -6.10
CA GLU A 75 -14.22 -0.60 -7.01
C GLU A 75 -14.32 0.12 -8.37
N TYR A 76 -13.96 1.41 -8.42
CA TYR A 76 -13.95 2.21 -9.63
C TYR A 76 -12.54 2.26 -10.25
N PRO A 77 -12.25 1.57 -11.37
CA PRO A 77 -10.88 1.36 -11.84
C PRO A 77 -10.08 2.64 -12.12
N LYS A 78 -10.74 3.68 -12.66
CA LYS A 78 -10.11 4.98 -12.93
C LYS A 78 -9.69 5.70 -11.64
N LEU A 79 -10.52 5.56 -10.60
CA LEU A 79 -10.32 6.20 -9.32
C LEU A 79 -9.27 5.46 -8.49
N ALA A 80 -9.32 4.12 -8.49
CA ALA A 80 -8.27 3.25 -7.97
C ALA A 80 -6.90 3.59 -8.59
N SER A 81 -6.85 3.74 -9.93
CA SER A 81 -5.64 4.14 -10.64
C SER A 81 -5.12 5.51 -10.19
N ALA A 82 -6.00 6.52 -10.09
CA ALA A 82 -5.61 7.85 -9.60
C ALA A 82 -5.07 7.81 -8.15
N TYR A 83 -5.70 7.01 -7.28
CA TYR A 83 -5.28 6.80 -5.90
C TYR A 83 -3.89 6.16 -5.81
N TYR A 84 -3.65 5.04 -6.50
CA TYR A 84 -2.34 4.38 -6.47
C TYR A 84 -1.25 5.24 -7.12
N ASN A 85 -1.57 6.01 -8.16
CA ASN A 85 -0.62 6.96 -8.74
C ASN A 85 -0.21 8.05 -7.74
N LEU A 86 -1.17 8.62 -7.01
CA LEU A 86 -0.88 9.61 -5.96
C LEU A 86 -0.01 8.99 -4.85
N LEU A 87 -0.38 7.81 -4.35
CA LEU A 87 0.41 7.11 -3.35
C LEU A 87 1.82 6.78 -3.84
N ASN A 88 1.97 6.38 -5.11
CA ASN A 88 3.28 6.10 -5.70
C ASN A 88 4.16 7.35 -5.67
N CYS A 89 3.65 8.49 -6.15
CA CYS A 89 4.36 9.77 -6.09
C CYS A 89 4.78 10.14 -4.65
N LEU A 90 3.86 10.02 -3.69
CA LEU A 90 4.15 10.32 -2.28
C LEU A 90 5.18 9.35 -1.68
N SER A 91 5.14 8.07 -2.06
CA SER A 91 6.04 7.06 -1.52
C SER A 91 7.50 7.20 -2.00
N GLN A 92 7.71 7.72 -3.22
CA GLN A 92 9.05 7.91 -3.76
C GLN A 92 9.79 9.07 -3.09
N ASP A 93 9.14 10.24 -3.00
CA ASP A 93 9.80 11.47 -2.55
C ASP A 93 9.47 11.87 -1.10
N HIS A 94 8.35 11.37 -0.56
CA HIS A 94 7.76 11.84 0.69
C HIS A 94 7.29 10.70 1.61
N VAL A 95 7.97 9.54 1.59
CA VAL A 95 7.60 8.40 2.45
C VAL A 95 7.49 8.76 3.94
N THR A 96 8.29 9.72 4.42
CA THR A 96 8.22 10.23 5.79
C THR A 96 6.85 10.82 6.12
N TYR A 97 6.20 11.49 5.16
CA TYR A 97 4.86 12.02 5.31
C TYR A 97 3.83 10.90 5.47
N LEU A 98 3.91 9.85 4.64
CA LEU A 98 3.04 8.68 4.75
C LEU A 98 3.14 8.00 6.12
N THR A 99 4.36 7.90 6.67
CA THR A 99 4.57 7.31 7.99
C THR A 99 4.19 8.24 9.15
N ALA A 100 4.04 9.54 8.90
CA ALA A 100 3.60 10.55 9.87
C ALA A 100 2.08 10.79 9.86
N LEU A 101 1.35 10.07 9.00
CA LEU A 101 -0.11 10.08 9.00
C LEU A 101 -0.67 9.56 10.32
N GLU A 102 -1.94 9.87 10.58
CA GLU A 102 -2.65 9.26 11.69
C GLU A 102 -2.66 7.73 11.55
N PRO A 103 -2.52 6.95 12.65
CA PRO A 103 -2.46 5.49 12.60
C PRO A 103 -3.50 4.82 11.70
N ARG A 104 -4.76 5.28 11.75
CA ARG A 104 -5.85 4.71 10.95
C ARG A 104 -5.62 4.91 9.45
N ALA A 105 -5.24 6.11 9.03
CA ALA A 105 -4.95 6.41 7.63
C ALA A 105 -3.75 5.59 7.12
N PHE A 106 -2.72 5.40 7.94
CA PHE A 106 -1.59 4.55 7.57
C PHE A 106 -1.98 3.08 7.42
N VAL A 107 -2.81 2.55 8.34
CA VAL A 107 -3.33 1.19 8.24
C VAL A 107 -4.21 1.02 7.00
N TYR A 108 -5.09 1.98 6.70
CA TYR A 108 -5.90 1.97 5.47
C TYR A 108 -5.01 1.90 4.21
N ILE A 109 -3.91 2.66 4.17
CA ILE A 109 -2.94 2.55 3.07
C ILE A 109 -2.38 1.14 2.97
N LEU A 110 -1.95 0.52 4.08
CA LEU A 110 -1.46 -0.87 4.07
C LEU A 110 -2.53 -1.86 3.59
N GLU A 111 -3.77 -1.73 4.06
CA GLU A 111 -4.89 -2.58 3.62
C GLU A 111 -5.18 -2.40 2.13
N SER A 112 -5.15 -1.16 1.63
CA SER A 112 -5.32 -0.86 0.20
C SER A 112 -4.20 -1.47 -0.64
N LEU A 113 -2.96 -1.52 -0.14
CA LEU A 113 -1.84 -2.17 -0.82
C LEU A 113 -2.03 -3.68 -0.85
N ASN A 114 -2.51 -4.28 0.25
CA ASN A 114 -2.83 -5.70 0.29
C ASN A 114 -3.90 -6.07 -0.74
N LYS A 115 -4.98 -5.27 -0.83
CA LYS A 115 -6.03 -5.42 -1.87
C LYS A 115 -5.45 -5.26 -3.28
N GLY A 116 -4.63 -4.24 -3.50
CA GLY A 116 -4.00 -3.97 -4.81
C GLY A 116 -3.01 -5.05 -5.25
N LEU A 117 -2.31 -5.71 -4.32
CA LEU A 117 -1.45 -6.86 -4.62
C LEU A 117 -2.24 -8.13 -4.99
N ALA A 118 -3.53 -8.18 -4.64
CA ALA A 118 -4.45 -9.23 -5.08
C ALA A 118 -5.23 -8.85 -6.36
N ALA A 119 -5.03 -7.64 -6.89
CA ALA A 119 -5.74 -7.18 -8.08
C ALA A 119 -5.24 -7.87 -9.36
N LEU A 120 -6.16 -8.10 -10.31
CA LEU A 120 -5.84 -8.65 -11.63
C LEU A 120 -5.12 -7.65 -12.56
N ASP A 121 -5.21 -6.35 -12.25
CA ASP A 121 -4.59 -5.29 -13.04
C ASP A 121 -3.08 -5.22 -12.76
N SER A 122 -2.28 -5.52 -13.79
CA SER A 122 -0.81 -5.52 -13.70
C SER A 122 -0.22 -4.15 -13.35
N ALA A 123 -0.82 -3.05 -13.83
CA ALA A 123 -0.31 -1.70 -13.57
C ALA A 123 -0.55 -1.29 -12.11
N ILE A 124 -1.71 -1.65 -11.55
CA ILE A 124 -2.00 -1.48 -10.12
C ILE A 124 -1.04 -2.33 -9.29
N TYR A 125 -0.87 -3.61 -9.64
CA TYR A 125 0.05 -4.50 -8.95
C TYR A 125 1.49 -3.96 -8.89
N ILE A 126 2.03 -3.49 -10.03
CA ILE A 126 3.37 -2.90 -10.13
C ILE A 126 3.48 -1.65 -9.25
N SER A 127 2.45 -0.80 -9.27
CA SER A 127 2.40 0.42 -8.44
C SER A 127 2.39 0.05 -6.95
N CYS A 128 1.58 -0.93 -6.54
CA CYS A 128 1.54 -1.43 -5.16
C CYS A 128 2.89 -1.99 -4.71
N CYS A 129 3.58 -2.77 -5.55
CA CYS A 129 4.92 -3.27 -5.25
C CYS A 129 5.92 -2.13 -5.01
N THR A 130 5.85 -1.09 -5.82
CA THR A 130 6.74 0.08 -5.77
C THR A 130 6.49 0.93 -4.52
N ILE A 131 5.22 1.16 -4.18
CA ILE A 131 4.81 1.85 -2.96
C ILE A 131 5.23 1.04 -1.74
N LEU A 132 4.94 -0.26 -1.75
CA LEU A 132 5.27 -1.16 -0.65
C LEU A 132 6.78 -1.16 -0.41
N ASP A 133 7.60 -1.33 -1.45
CA ASP A 133 9.07 -1.33 -1.36
C ASP A 133 9.57 -0.07 -0.63
N SER A 134 9.04 1.09 -1.00
CA SER A 134 9.40 2.38 -0.41
C SER A 134 9.05 2.43 1.09
N ILE A 135 7.84 2.01 1.46
CA ILE A 135 7.37 1.97 2.85
C ILE A 135 8.19 0.99 3.69
N VAL A 136 8.31 -0.27 3.26
CA VAL A 136 9.00 -1.31 4.05
C VAL A 136 10.49 -1.05 4.15
N SER A 137 11.10 -0.45 3.13
CA SER A 137 12.51 -0.02 3.17
C SER A 137 12.72 1.09 4.19
N TYR A 138 11.79 2.03 4.28
CA TYR A 138 11.85 3.08 5.28
C TYR A 138 11.68 2.50 6.70
N ILE A 139 10.70 1.61 6.90
CA ILE A 139 10.50 0.88 8.17
C ILE A 139 11.80 0.18 8.59
N PHE A 140 12.40 -0.60 7.69
CA PHE A 140 13.63 -1.34 7.95
C PHE A 140 14.77 -0.41 8.40
N LYS A 141 14.96 0.72 7.70
CA LYS A 141 15.97 1.73 8.07
C LYS A 141 15.70 2.33 9.46
N GLN A 142 14.45 2.63 9.79
CA GLN A 142 14.10 3.17 11.11
C GLN A 142 14.31 2.16 12.24
N LEU A 143 13.98 0.89 12.01
CA LEU A 143 14.22 -0.18 12.99
C LEU A 143 15.72 -0.44 13.21
N GLN A 144 16.55 -0.40 12.16
CA GLN A 144 18.01 -0.50 12.32
C GLN A 144 18.58 0.64 13.17
N LEU A 145 18.05 1.85 13.05
CA LEU A 145 18.42 2.98 13.91
C LEU A 145 18.03 2.75 15.38
N LYS A 146 16.90 2.07 15.66
CA LYS A 146 16.46 1.68 17.01
C LYS A 146 17.43 0.67 17.67
N THR A 147 18.03 -0.24 16.91
CA THR A 147 18.95 -1.27 17.41
C THR A 147 20.41 -0.78 17.58
N SER A 148 20.81 0.28 16.86
CA SER A 148 22.21 0.72 16.76
C SER A 148 22.73 1.58 17.93
N THR A 149 22.09 1.57 19.10
CA THR A 149 22.56 2.29 20.30
C THR A 149 23.78 1.61 20.93
N PHE A 150 24.96 1.79 20.32
CA PHE A 150 26.27 1.59 20.95
C PHE A 150 26.80 2.91 21.55
N PRO A 151 27.67 2.89 22.59
CA PRO A 151 27.68 3.92 23.64
C PRO A 151 28.15 5.34 23.28
N ASN A 152 28.68 5.60 22.08
CA ASN A 152 29.53 6.80 21.88
C ASN A 152 29.36 7.61 20.58
N LYS A 153 28.21 7.53 19.90
CA LYS A 153 27.82 8.57 18.95
C LYS A 153 26.39 9.01 19.25
N LYS A 154 26.21 10.31 19.56
CA LYS A 154 24.89 10.97 19.60
C LYS A 154 24.29 10.93 18.18
N LEU A 155 23.75 9.79 17.80
CA LEU A 155 22.98 9.63 16.57
C LEU A 155 21.54 9.98 16.91
N ARG A 156 20.96 10.90 16.13
CA ARG A 156 19.62 11.49 16.24
C ARG A 156 18.64 10.60 17.03
N SER A 157 18.16 11.08 18.17
CA SER A 157 17.05 10.41 18.87
C SER A 157 15.89 10.26 17.91
N LEU A 158 15.26 9.08 17.87
CA LEU A 158 14.00 8.89 17.15
C LEU A 158 13.02 9.98 17.65
N SER A 159 12.37 10.69 16.73
CA SER A 159 11.32 11.63 17.09
C SER A 159 10.15 10.86 17.75
N GLN A 160 9.36 11.55 18.57
CA GLN A 160 8.17 10.96 19.21
C GLN A 160 7.18 10.41 18.15
N GLU A 161 7.09 11.06 16.99
CA GLU A 161 6.32 10.63 15.82
C GLU A 161 6.81 9.30 15.24
N ASN A 162 8.13 9.11 15.12
CA ASN A 162 8.70 7.83 14.65
C ASN A 162 8.36 6.67 15.60
N THR A 163 8.21 6.94 16.89
CA THR A 163 7.87 5.90 17.89
C THR A 163 6.41 5.45 17.76
N GLN A 164 5.49 6.37 17.46
CA GLN A 164 4.06 6.04 17.28
C GLN A 164 3.85 5.18 16.03
N PHE A 165 4.46 5.57 14.91
CA PHE A 165 4.43 4.82 13.66
C PHE A 165 4.93 3.38 13.82
N LEU A 166 6.09 3.19 14.45
CA LEU A 166 6.66 1.86 14.65
C LEU A 166 5.75 0.97 15.51
N LYS A 167 5.03 1.54 16.48
CA LYS A 167 4.04 0.80 17.27
C LYS A 167 2.84 0.37 16.41
N VAL A 168 2.39 1.20 15.46
CA VAL A 168 1.35 0.83 14.50
C VAL A 168 1.81 -0.34 13.62
N VAL A 169 3.05 -0.30 13.14
CA VAL A 169 3.65 -1.40 12.36
C VAL A 169 3.75 -2.69 13.18
N GLU A 170 4.18 -2.60 14.45
CA GLU A 170 4.24 -3.75 15.36
C GLU A 170 2.84 -4.36 15.61
N LEU A 171 1.81 -3.52 15.77
CA LEU A 171 0.43 -3.98 15.98
C LEU A 171 -0.22 -4.57 14.72
N ASN A 172 0.25 -4.19 13.54
CA ASN A 172 -0.29 -4.61 12.24
C ASN A 172 0.70 -5.49 11.46
N SER A 173 1.60 -6.21 12.16
CA SER A 173 2.62 -7.05 11.53
C SER A 173 2.02 -8.15 10.65
N GLU A 174 0.83 -8.64 11.00
CA GLU A 174 0.09 -9.65 10.24
C GLU A 174 -0.25 -9.17 8.82
N LEU A 175 -0.61 -7.89 8.63
CA LEU A 175 -0.88 -7.34 7.29
C LEU A 175 0.36 -7.41 6.40
N LEU A 176 1.53 -7.05 6.92
CA LEU A 176 2.79 -7.09 6.17
C LEU A 176 3.25 -8.53 5.91
N GLN A 177 3.02 -9.45 6.86
CA GLN A 177 3.26 -10.88 6.69
C GLN A 177 2.33 -11.51 5.64
N ASN A 178 1.06 -11.08 5.58
CA ASN A 178 0.11 -11.49 4.54
C ASN A 178 0.54 -10.99 3.16
N MET A 179 1.01 -9.74 3.05
CA MET A 179 1.58 -9.23 1.80
C MET A 179 2.83 -10.03 1.39
N MET A 180 3.71 -10.39 2.32
CA MET A 180 4.88 -11.24 2.03
C MET A 180 4.45 -12.61 1.49
N SER A 181 3.43 -13.23 2.10
CA SER A 181 2.88 -14.52 1.66
C SER A 181 2.27 -14.41 0.26
N SER A 182 1.53 -13.33 -0.03
CA SER A 182 0.95 -13.07 -1.34
C SER A 182 2.02 -12.88 -2.41
N LEU A 183 3.05 -12.07 -2.14
CA LEU A 183 4.18 -11.87 -3.06
C LEU A 183 4.92 -13.20 -3.32
N LEU A 184 5.20 -13.99 -2.29
CA LEU A 184 5.90 -15.25 -2.44
C LEU A 184 5.07 -16.28 -3.23
N ASN A 185 3.77 -16.38 -2.95
CA ASN A 185 2.87 -17.25 -3.72
C ASN A 185 2.80 -16.84 -5.20
N ASN A 186 2.82 -15.55 -5.49
CA ASN A 186 2.88 -15.05 -6.87
C ASN A 186 4.22 -15.38 -7.55
N VAL A 187 5.34 -15.37 -6.82
CA VAL A 187 6.65 -15.83 -7.35
C VAL A 187 6.60 -17.32 -7.72
N LEU A 188 5.92 -18.13 -6.90
CA LEU A 188 5.81 -19.58 -7.10
C LEU A 188 4.78 -19.97 -8.17
N ALA A 189 3.94 -19.04 -8.63
CA ALA A 189 2.98 -19.28 -9.70
C ALA A 189 3.67 -19.31 -11.08
N GLU A 190 3.20 -20.19 -11.97
CA GLU A 190 3.82 -20.43 -13.28
C GLU A 190 3.86 -19.19 -14.20
N ASP A 191 2.91 -18.25 -14.05
CA ASP A 191 2.77 -17.04 -14.88
C ASP A 191 3.20 -15.75 -14.15
N CYS A 192 4.38 -15.76 -13.52
CA CYS A 192 4.90 -14.59 -12.83
C CYS A 192 5.35 -13.48 -13.81
N ARG A 193 4.45 -12.55 -14.14
CA ARG A 193 4.70 -11.47 -15.14
C ARG A 193 5.53 -10.29 -14.60
N ASN A 194 5.53 -10.06 -13.29
CA ASN A 194 6.05 -8.83 -12.66
C ASN A 194 7.25 -9.09 -11.72
N GLN A 195 8.15 -10.00 -12.10
CA GLN A 195 9.25 -10.53 -11.27
C GLN A 195 10.10 -9.43 -10.62
N TRP A 196 10.49 -8.41 -11.40
CA TRP A 196 11.35 -7.32 -10.94
C TRP A 196 10.69 -6.40 -9.91
N SER A 197 9.39 -6.18 -10.05
CA SER A 197 8.65 -5.28 -9.15
C SER A 197 8.40 -5.94 -7.80
N MET A 198 8.11 -7.25 -7.78
CA MET A 198 7.78 -7.98 -6.56
C MET A 198 9.01 -8.40 -5.72
N SER A 199 10.17 -8.64 -6.33
CA SER A 199 11.37 -9.09 -5.61
C SER A 199 11.84 -8.07 -4.57
N ARG A 200 11.78 -6.79 -4.93
CA ARG A 200 12.24 -5.67 -4.09
C ARG A 200 11.48 -5.60 -2.75
N PRO A 201 10.14 -5.45 -2.71
CA PRO A 201 9.41 -5.45 -1.44
C PRO A 201 9.48 -6.81 -0.73
N LEU A 202 9.49 -7.93 -1.47
CA LEU A 202 9.57 -9.27 -0.88
C LEU A 202 10.86 -9.46 -0.07
N LEU A 203 12.01 -9.07 -0.63
CA LEU A 203 13.28 -9.16 0.09
C LEU A 203 13.24 -8.36 1.40
N VAL A 204 12.73 -7.13 1.36
CA VAL A 204 12.68 -6.29 2.57
C VAL A 204 11.75 -6.90 3.61
N LEU A 205 10.61 -7.46 3.21
CA LEU A 205 9.70 -8.16 4.11
C LEU A 205 10.33 -9.41 4.73
N ILE A 206 11.10 -10.19 3.95
CA ILE A 206 11.86 -11.35 4.47
C ILE A 206 12.86 -10.89 5.54
N LEU A 207 13.59 -9.80 5.30
CA LEU A 207 14.55 -9.26 6.27
C LEU A 207 13.87 -8.66 7.51
N LEU A 208 12.64 -8.16 7.39
CA LEU A 208 11.85 -7.65 8.51
C LEU A 208 11.26 -8.78 9.36
N TYR A 209 10.80 -9.87 8.74
CA TYR A 209 10.05 -10.95 9.37
C TYR A 209 10.70 -12.32 9.15
N GLU A 210 11.98 -12.47 9.48
CA GLU A 210 12.76 -13.70 9.23
C GLU A 210 12.13 -14.97 9.83
N ASP A 211 11.61 -14.89 11.06
CA ASP A 211 11.00 -16.05 11.73
C ASP A 211 9.71 -16.51 11.04
N PHE A 212 8.90 -15.54 10.59
CA PHE A 212 7.69 -15.82 9.82
C PHE A 212 8.05 -16.39 8.45
N TYR A 213 9.06 -15.85 7.76
CA TYR A 213 9.55 -16.40 6.50
C TYR A 213 10.05 -17.84 6.64
N ARG A 214 10.80 -18.17 7.71
CA ARG A 214 11.22 -19.56 7.97
C ARG A 214 10.03 -20.50 8.10
N SER A 215 9.02 -20.10 8.88
CA SER A 215 7.79 -20.88 9.07
C SER A 215 7.01 -21.05 7.76
N LEU A 216 6.89 -19.98 6.96
CA LEU A 216 6.24 -19.99 5.66
C LEU A 216 6.98 -20.90 4.66
N LYS A 217 8.31 -20.79 4.58
CA LYS A 217 9.18 -21.66 3.76
C LYS A 217 8.94 -23.14 4.07
N GLU A 218 8.98 -23.50 5.34
CA GLU A 218 8.74 -24.89 5.77
C GLU A 218 7.32 -25.38 5.46
N SER A 219 6.33 -24.50 5.57
CA SER A 219 4.94 -24.83 5.21
C SER A 219 4.81 -25.10 3.70
N ILE A 220 5.42 -24.25 2.86
CA ILE A 220 5.40 -24.40 1.39
C ILE A 220 6.11 -25.68 0.97
N ILE A 221 7.30 -25.97 1.52
CA ILE A 221 8.06 -27.19 1.20
C ILE A 221 7.24 -28.42 1.58
N ARG A 222 6.66 -28.46 2.79
CA ARG A 222 5.81 -29.58 3.23
C ARG A 222 4.54 -29.76 2.39
N GLY A 223 4.04 -28.68 1.78
CA GLY A 223 2.91 -28.72 0.86
C GLY A 223 3.22 -29.33 -0.51
N GLN A 224 4.50 -29.53 -0.85
CA GLN A 224 4.89 -30.15 -2.13
C GLN A 224 4.88 -31.69 -2.05
N PRO A 225 4.66 -32.38 -3.19
CA PRO A 225 4.92 -33.82 -3.32
C PRO A 225 6.31 -34.19 -2.78
N ILE A 226 6.41 -35.32 -2.08
CA ILE A 226 7.62 -35.74 -1.33
C ILE A 226 8.89 -35.72 -2.21
N ASP A 227 8.75 -36.12 -3.47
CA ASP A 227 9.79 -36.14 -4.49
C ASP A 227 10.29 -34.74 -4.88
N LYS A 228 9.43 -33.71 -4.80
CA LYS A 228 9.76 -32.31 -5.13
C LYS A 228 10.24 -31.48 -3.95
N GLN A 229 10.02 -31.93 -2.71
CA GLN A 229 10.46 -31.22 -1.50
C GLN A 229 11.96 -30.88 -1.47
N PRO A 230 12.91 -31.80 -1.78
CA PRO A 230 14.33 -31.45 -1.75
C PRO A 230 14.70 -30.40 -2.79
N MET A 231 14.08 -30.44 -3.97
CA MET A 231 14.30 -29.46 -5.03
C MET A 231 13.78 -28.08 -4.62
N MET A 232 12.56 -28.02 -4.05
CA MET A 232 11.98 -26.79 -3.54
C MET A 232 12.82 -26.17 -2.42
N ALA A 233 13.34 -27.01 -1.50
CA ALA A 233 14.24 -26.55 -0.44
C ALA A 233 15.51 -25.91 -1.02
N GLN A 234 16.12 -26.53 -2.03
CA GLN A 234 17.31 -25.99 -2.71
C GLN A 234 17.02 -24.62 -3.34
N TRP A 235 15.89 -24.46 -4.03
CA TRP A 235 15.52 -23.18 -4.63
C TRP A 235 15.39 -22.04 -3.61
N PHE A 236 14.86 -22.33 -2.42
CA PHE A 236 14.79 -21.33 -1.36
C PHE A 236 16.16 -20.96 -0.78
N GLU A 237 17.11 -21.90 -0.74
CA GLU A 237 18.49 -21.60 -0.34
C GLU A 237 19.20 -20.77 -1.42
N ASP A 238 19.02 -21.13 -2.70
CA ASP A 238 19.55 -20.39 -3.85
C ASP A 238 18.99 -18.96 -3.90
N LEU A 239 17.69 -18.79 -3.62
CA LEU A 239 17.02 -17.48 -3.56
C LEU A 239 17.66 -16.54 -2.54
N MET A 240 18.17 -17.07 -1.43
CA MET A 240 18.79 -16.28 -0.37
C MET A 240 20.32 -16.19 -0.49
N LEU A 241 20.91 -16.84 -1.50
CA LEU A 241 22.34 -16.94 -1.66
C LEU A 241 22.96 -15.58 -1.98
N GLY A 242 23.88 -15.13 -1.13
CA GLY A 242 24.57 -13.85 -1.31
C GLY A 242 23.72 -12.60 -0.98
N ILE A 243 22.54 -12.79 -0.38
CA ILE A 243 21.72 -11.70 0.17
C ILE A 243 22.32 -11.23 1.50
N GLU A 244 22.54 -9.93 1.61
CA GLU A 244 23.00 -9.29 2.84
C GLU A 244 21.82 -8.69 3.64
N ARG A 245 22.01 -8.44 4.94
CA ARG A 245 20.98 -7.78 5.79
C ARG A 245 20.93 -6.26 5.58
N ASN A 246 20.69 -5.82 4.35
CA ASN A 246 20.52 -4.41 4.00
C ASN A 246 19.54 -4.22 2.83
N VAL A 247 19.05 -2.99 2.67
CA VAL A 247 18.05 -2.63 1.64
C VAL A 247 18.67 -1.81 0.50
N SER A 248 19.95 -2.05 0.18
CA SER A 248 20.60 -1.39 -0.97
C SER A 248 20.00 -1.88 -2.30
N SER A 249 19.94 -1.03 -3.32
CA SER A 249 19.39 -1.40 -4.63
C SER A 249 20.11 -2.63 -5.21
N LYS A 250 21.44 -2.68 -5.08
CA LYS A 250 22.24 -3.83 -5.52
C LYS A 250 21.84 -5.14 -4.84
N ASN A 251 21.46 -5.10 -3.56
CA ASN A 251 21.06 -6.31 -2.84
C ASN A 251 19.64 -6.75 -3.20
N LYS A 252 18.76 -5.81 -3.55
CA LYS A 252 17.38 -6.09 -4.00
C LYS A 252 17.26 -6.59 -5.45
N GLU A 253 18.31 -6.40 -6.24
CA GLU A 253 18.39 -6.78 -7.65
C GLU A 253 19.16 -8.10 -7.88
N LYS A 254 19.66 -8.73 -6.81
CA LYS A 254 20.22 -10.09 -6.84
C LYS A 254 19.10 -11.12 -6.85
#